data_AF-A0A4S3JK79-F1
#
_entry.id   AF-A0A4S3JK79-F1
#
_cell.length_a   1.000
_cell.length_b   1.000
_cell.length_c   1.000
_cell.angle_alpha   90.00
_cell.angle_beta   90.00
_cell.angle_gamma   90.00
#
_symmetry.space_group_name_H-M   'P 1'
#
loop_
_entity.id
_entity.type
_entity.pdbx_description
1 polymer ?
#
loop_
_entity_poly.entity_id
_entity_poly.type
_entity_poly.pdbx_seq_one_letter_code
_entity_poly.pdbx_strand_id
1 'polypeptide(L)'
;MPERPVFHAQYPVLFYKPVTSITGPTDDIPVPLMAQEGEGLGYECELVVVIGKEAKDVPENQALDYYVLGNAVGNDVSHRHW
;
A
#
# COMPACT_ATOMS: atom_id res chain seq x y z
N MET A 1 16.72 17.15 -17.41
CA MET A 1 15.34 16.61 -17.47
C MET A 1 14.41 17.72 -17.03
N PRO A 2 13.38 18.12 -17.80
CA PRO A 2 12.41 19.09 -17.30
C PRO A 2 11.63 18.49 -16.12
N GLU A 3 11.41 19.26 -15.07
CA GLU A 3 10.61 18.85 -13.92
C GLU A 3 9.18 18.55 -14.38
N ARG A 4 8.69 17.33 -14.13
CA ARG A 4 7.28 17.01 -14.33
C ARG A 4 6.46 17.76 -13.28
N PRO A 5 5.33 18.40 -13.64
CA PRO A 5 4.44 19.01 -12.66
C PRO A 5 3.95 17.92 -11.69
N VAL A 6 4.23 18.13 -10.40
CA VAL A 6 3.76 17.24 -9.33
C VAL A 6 2.34 17.66 -8.98
N PHE A 7 1.38 16.79 -9.27
CA PHE A 7 0.02 16.96 -8.79
C PHE A 7 -0.03 16.50 -7.33
N HIS A 8 -0.32 17.42 -6.42
CA HIS A 8 -0.64 17.10 -5.04
C HIS A 8 -2.16 16.99 -4.91
N ALA A 9 -2.66 15.77 -4.68
CA ALA A 9 -4.06 15.57 -4.41
C ALA A 9 -4.43 16.25 -3.08
N GLN A 10 -5.55 16.97 -3.05
CA GLN A 10 -6.07 17.62 -1.82
C GLN A 10 -6.51 16.59 -0.78
N TYR A 11 -6.90 15.39 -1.22
CA TYR A 11 -7.32 14.27 -0.40
C TYR A 11 -6.53 13.01 -0.78
N PRO A 12 -6.31 12.06 0.14
CA PRO A 12 -5.65 10.80 -0.17
C PRO A 12 -6.38 10.04 -1.27
N VAL A 13 -5.63 9.52 -2.25
CA VAL A 13 -6.15 8.59 -3.24
C VAL A 13 -6.14 7.20 -2.62
N LEU A 14 -7.30 6.54 -2.62
CA LEU A 14 -7.46 5.23 -2.00
C LEU A 14 -7.72 4.17 -3.06
N PHE A 15 -7.10 3.00 -2.88
CA PHE A 15 -7.40 1.77 -3.60
C PHE A 15 -7.39 0.60 -2.60
N TYR A 16 -7.78 -0.58 -3.08
CA TYR A 16 -7.93 -1.76 -2.26
C TYR A 16 -7.09 -2.91 -2.81
N LYS A 17 -6.29 -3.53 -1.94
CA LYS A 17 -5.73 -4.86 -2.19
C LYS A 17 -6.51 -5.89 -1.39
N PRO A 18 -6.87 -7.04 -1.99
CA PRO A 18 -7.61 -8.08 -1.29
C PRO A 18 -6.79 -8.68 -0.15
N VAL A 19 -7.45 -9.10 0.93
CA VAL A 19 -6.76 -9.75 2.07
C VAL A 19 -6.00 -11.01 1.66
N THR A 20 -6.39 -11.65 0.55
CA THR A 20 -5.70 -12.80 -0.05
C THR A 20 -4.37 -12.45 -0.71
N SER A 21 -4.00 -11.16 -0.80
CA SER A 21 -2.69 -10.72 -1.31
C SER A 21 -1.63 -10.57 -0.21
N ILE A 22 -2.01 -10.71 1.06
CA ILE A 22 -1.11 -10.63 2.21
C ILE A 22 -0.38 -11.96 2.35
N THR A 23 0.95 -11.90 2.50
CA THR A 23 1.81 -13.05 2.80
C THR A 23 2.85 -12.66 3.85
N GLY A 24 3.55 -13.64 4.43
CA GLY A 24 4.62 -13.43 5.39
C GLY A 24 5.84 -12.70 4.79
N PRO A 25 6.68 -12.10 5.64
CA PRO A 25 7.78 -11.22 5.21
C PRO A 25 8.88 -11.92 4.40
N THR A 26 8.89 -13.24 4.37
CA THR A 26 9.90 -14.07 3.69
C THR A 26 9.28 -15.11 2.76
N ASP A 27 7.97 -15.04 2.53
CA ASP A 27 7.30 -15.98 1.65
C ASP A 27 7.61 -15.63 0.19
N ASP A 28 7.62 -16.65 -0.67
CA ASP A 28 7.77 -16.45 -2.10
C ASP A 28 6.58 -15.66 -2.67
N ILE A 29 6.85 -14.75 -3.60
CA ILE A 29 5.82 -14.02 -4.36
C ILE A 29 5.54 -14.81 -5.65
N PRO A 30 4.39 -15.51 -5.78
CA PRO A 30 4.04 -16.19 -7.00
C PRO A 30 3.77 -15.17 -8.11
N VAL A 31 4.50 -15.28 -9.23
CA VAL A 31 4.37 -14.35 -10.37
C VAL A 31 3.66 -15.04 -11.54
N PRO A 32 2.39 -14.67 -11.85
CA PRO A 32 1.67 -15.22 -12.98
C PRO A 32 2.37 -14.90 -14.31
N LEU A 33 2.23 -15.77 -15.32
CA LEU A 33 2.86 -15.57 -16.65
C LEU A 33 2.53 -14.21 -17.26
N MET A 34 1.27 -13.78 -17.16
CA MET A 34 0.83 -12.47 -17.67
C MET A 34 1.52 -11.27 -17.02
N ALA A 35 2.07 -11.43 -15.81
CA ALA A 35 2.79 -10.40 -15.08
C ALA A 35 4.32 -10.47 -15.27
N GLN A 36 4.80 -11.36 -16.14
CA GLN A 36 6.21 -11.48 -16.56
C GLN A 36 6.47 -10.78 -17.90
N GLU A 37 5.42 -10.32 -18.58
CA GLU A 37 5.48 -9.58 -19.83
C GLU A 37 5.59 -8.06 -19.56
N GLY A 38 6.12 -7.30 -20.53
CA GLY A 38 6.20 -5.84 -20.42
C GLY A 38 7.16 -5.35 -19.32
N GLU A 39 6.75 -4.32 -18.56
CA GLU A 39 7.49 -3.85 -17.38
C GLU A 39 7.37 -4.80 -16.18
N GLY A 40 6.50 -5.82 -16.27
CA GLY A 40 6.33 -6.85 -15.25
C GLY A 40 5.93 -6.32 -13.87
N LEU A 41 6.44 -6.97 -12.83
CA LEU A 41 6.22 -6.57 -11.43
C LEU A 41 7.24 -5.55 -10.95
N GLY A 42 6.76 -4.51 -10.27
CA GLY A 42 7.56 -3.57 -9.48
C GLY A 42 7.38 -3.80 -7.97
N TYR A 43 8.41 -3.43 -7.20
CA TYR A 43 8.35 -3.36 -5.74
C TYR A 43 8.07 -1.92 -5.30
N GLU A 44 7.43 -1.76 -4.15
CA GLU A 44 7.12 -0.47 -3.52
C GLU A 44 7.22 -0.62 -2.00
N CYS A 45 8.22 0.03 -1.40
CA CYS A 45 8.42 -0.05 0.05
C CYS A 45 7.48 0.94 0.74
N GLU A 46 6.50 0.42 1.49
CA GLU A 46 5.43 1.22 2.08
C GLU A 46 5.36 1.06 3.61
N LEU A 47 4.94 2.12 4.29
CA LEU A 47 4.56 2.07 5.71
C LEU A 47 3.15 1.47 5.81
N VAL A 48 3.02 0.38 6.57
CA VAL A 48 1.73 -0.24 6.86
C VAL A 48 1.26 0.17 8.24
N VAL A 49 0.07 0.76 8.32
CA VAL A 49 -0.59 1.11 9.59
C VAL A 49 -1.60 0.01 9.93
N VAL A 50 -1.45 -0.60 11.11
CA VAL A 50 -2.38 -1.64 11.60
C VAL A 50 -3.39 -1.00 12.54
N ILE A 51 -4.67 -1.06 12.17
CA ILE A 51 -5.78 -0.53 12.98
C ILE A 51 -6.15 -1.53 14.08
N GLY A 52 -6.17 -1.07 15.33
CA GLY A 52 -6.43 -1.91 16.50
C GLY A 52 -7.84 -1.84 17.06
N LYS A 53 -8.66 -0.88 16.60
CA LYS A 53 -10.02 -0.63 17.10
C LYS A 53 -10.94 -0.22 15.96
N GLU A 54 -12.23 -0.50 16.10
CA GLU A 54 -13.25 0.03 15.19
C GLU A 54 -13.18 1.57 15.18
N ALA A 55 -13.17 2.15 13.98
CA ALA A 55 -12.94 3.57 13.76
C ALA A 55 -13.97 4.12 12.77
N LYS A 56 -14.59 5.24 13.12
CA LYS A 56 -15.51 5.98 12.24
C LYS A 56 -15.44 7.46 12.59
N ASP A 57 -15.33 8.33 11.58
CA ASP A 57 -15.27 9.79 11.73
C ASP A 57 -14.24 10.26 12.78
N VAL A 58 -13.06 9.63 12.76
CA VAL A 58 -12.01 9.86 13.77
C VAL A 58 -11.35 11.22 13.55
N PRO A 59 -11.25 12.08 14.59
CA PRO A 59 -10.52 13.33 14.48
C PRO A 59 -9.02 13.05 14.37
N GLU A 60 -8.33 13.81 13.52
CA GLU A 60 -6.91 13.62 13.19
C GLU A 60 -6.02 13.51 14.43
N ASN A 61 -6.27 14.35 15.44
CA ASN A 61 -5.51 14.40 16.68
C ASN A 61 -5.67 13.17 17.59
N GLN A 62 -6.58 12.24 17.28
CA GLN A 62 -6.75 10.99 18.03
C GLN A 62 -6.35 9.76 17.22
N ALA A 63 -6.20 9.89 15.90
CA ALA A 63 -6.04 8.76 14.99
C ALA A 63 -4.86 7.86 15.41
N LEU A 64 -3.67 8.45 15.59
CA LEU A 64 -2.46 7.70 15.90
C LEU A 64 -2.47 7.11 17.32
N ASP A 65 -2.78 7.93 18.33
CA ASP A 65 -2.60 7.54 19.73
C ASP A 65 -3.67 6.55 20.23
N TYR A 66 -4.89 6.62 19.68
CA TYR A 66 -6.01 5.85 20.20
C TYR A 66 -6.43 4.67 19.33
N TYR A 67 -6.26 4.74 18.00
CA TYR A 67 -6.82 3.75 17.06
C TYR A 67 -5.78 2.86 16.38
N VAL A 68 -4.52 3.31 16.25
CA VAL A 68 -3.45 2.51 15.64
C VAL A 68 -2.88 1.52 16.67
N LEU A 69 -2.85 0.24 16.31
CA LEU A 69 -2.18 -0.81 17.10
C LEU A 69 -0.67 -0.72 16.97
N GLY A 70 -0.19 -0.44 15.76
CA GLY A 70 1.23 -0.33 15.45
C GLY A 70 1.47 -0.17 13.96
N ASN A 71 2.75 -0.13 13.60
CA ASN A 71 3.22 0.00 12.23
C ASN A 71 4.01 -1.25 11.80
N ALA A 72 4.03 -1.52 10.50
CA ALA A 72 4.82 -2.55 9.87
C ALA A 72 5.41 -2.02 8.55
N VAL A 73 6.20 -2.86 7.88
CA VAL A 73 6.70 -2.61 6.53
C VAL A 73 5.91 -3.49 5.56
N GLY A 74 5.47 -2.91 4.45
CA GLY A 74 4.81 -3.62 3.35
C GLY A 74 5.58 -3.46 2.05
N ASN A 75 5.48 -4.48 1.19
CA ASN A 75 5.86 -4.36 -0.21
C ASN A 75 4.58 -4.33 -1.06
N ASP A 76 4.20 -3.17 -1.57
CA ASP A 76 3.06 -3.04 -2.47
C ASP A 76 3.43 -3.47 -3.90
N VAL A 77 3.54 -4.79 -4.08
CA VAL A 77 3.88 -5.38 -5.36
C VAL A 77 2.80 -5.06 -6.40
N SER A 78 3.26 -4.49 -7.51
CA SER A 78 2.40 -3.93 -8.56
C SER A 78 2.79 -4.46 -9.93
N HIS A 79 1.84 -5.01 -10.67
CA HIS A 79 2.00 -5.27 -12.10
C HIS A 79 1.80 -3.96 -12.86
N ARG A 80 2.87 -3.41 -13.43
CA ARG A 80 2.90 -2.03 -13.95
C ARG A 80 2.02 -1.78 -15.19
N HIS A 81 1.61 -2.84 -15.88
CA HIS A 81 0.84 -2.76 -17.13
C HIS A 81 -0.67 -3.00 -16.97
N TRP A 82 -1.11 -3.36 -15.77
CA TRP A 82 -2.52 -3.56 -15.43
C TRP A 82 -3.10 -2.25 -14.88
#